data_AF-A0A7V6R728-F1
#
_entry.id   AF-A0A7V6R728-F1
#
_cell.length_a   1.000
_cell.length_b   1.000
_cell.length_c   1.000
_cell.angle_alpha   90.00
_cell.angle_beta   90.00
_cell.angle_gamma   90.00
#
_symmetry.space_group_name_H-M   'P 1'
#
loop_
_entity.id
_entity.type
_entity.pdbx_description
1 polymer ?
#
loop_
_entity_poly.entity_id
_entity_poly.type
_entity_poly.pdbx_seq_one_letter_code
_entity_poly.pdbx_strand_id
1 'polypeptide(L)'
;MVDLFKLSTEELQALVTYKDVLDSGDRFPKDFWTEEKNQSKGIKIKSRILTRYCLENIFRLEPTDLPKYNLKQIKTLLVKKKLFGMIQAVFRHDVLAILKNAYPNEFKNRTLKEWMWSKHGLWEDDKMVIEAVQDMVLKEGIRRVDDIPTLDWKKRLLKHGIYNVLSRFNWSIFALFDFVYPKRFHPADFKYKTKWAASESLENAFYFMHKTFKKQKYDINDILMLGTSDFRRLGLAGMLMSLFDSSTLKAKEYYLYKTIGDKEHQEEIIRDIQELIKKQRNKIIYNKLKKVAVGKYIYNLHENSTLYGYIKRHAKNNNMTIDEFISSFGFVYKSAKKDAKEISKDDIWNLRKQGLTYVQIAQKLGSNPTTITNLCKKYFGGDPLIPRPIEDYITVQELMNKYRVDHKTVMKLVRINGFENHTTIRFRYLKKSQIEPALERYIRESKQHQSMVRRYAN
;
A
#
# COMPACT_ATOMS: atom_id res chain seq x y z
N MET A 1 -13.53 25.49 56.57
CA MET A 1 -14.20 26.55 57.37
C MET A 1 -13.22 27.62 57.85
N VAL A 2 -13.60 28.90 57.69
CA VAL A 2 -12.82 30.04 58.18
C VAL A 2 -12.85 30.08 59.71
N ASP A 3 -11.66 30.00 60.31
CA ASP A 3 -11.46 30.10 61.76
C ASP A 3 -11.26 31.57 62.14
N LEU A 4 -12.27 32.16 62.78
CA LEU A 4 -12.29 33.58 63.15
C LEU A 4 -11.15 33.97 64.11
N PHE A 5 -10.63 33.02 64.89
CA PHE A 5 -9.58 33.27 65.88
C PHE A 5 -8.17 33.34 65.27
N LYS A 6 -8.01 33.01 63.99
CA LYS A 6 -6.73 33.04 63.26
C LYS A 6 -6.64 34.17 62.24
N LEU A 7 -7.62 35.05 62.21
CA LEU A 7 -7.70 36.13 61.23
C LEU A 7 -6.90 37.35 61.67
N SER A 8 -6.33 38.06 60.70
CA SER A 8 -5.72 39.36 60.97
C SER A 8 -6.80 40.40 61.33
N THR A 9 -6.38 41.50 61.97
CA THR A 9 -7.27 42.63 62.27
C THR A 9 -7.99 43.14 61.04
N GLU A 10 -7.30 43.21 59.90
CA GLU A 10 -7.86 43.65 58.63
C GLU A 10 -8.90 42.66 58.07
N GLU A 11 -8.61 41.35 58.16
CA GLU A 11 -9.55 40.30 57.75
C GLU A 11 -10.83 40.32 58.61
N LEU A 12 -10.70 40.56 59.92
CA LEU A 12 -11.83 40.70 60.83
C LEU A 12 -12.68 41.93 60.52
N GLN A 13 -12.06 43.09 60.29
CA GLN A 13 -12.78 44.32 59.92
C GLN A 13 -13.58 44.15 58.61
N ALA A 14 -12.99 43.48 57.61
CA ALA A 14 -13.67 43.17 56.36
C ALA A 14 -14.88 42.25 56.58
N LEU A 15 -14.76 41.24 57.45
CA LEU A 15 -15.86 40.34 57.78
C LEU A 15 -16.99 41.03 58.56
N VAL A 16 -16.67 41.92 59.50
CA VAL A 16 -17.68 42.71 60.22
C VAL A 16 -18.50 43.51 59.22
N THR A 17 -17.82 44.26 58.33
CA THR A 17 -18.49 45.05 57.28
C THR A 17 -19.38 44.18 56.39
N TYR A 18 -18.93 42.97 56.05
CA TYR A 18 -19.73 42.07 55.22
C TYR A 18 -20.92 41.48 55.95
N LYS A 19 -20.78 41.17 57.24
CA LYS A 19 -21.89 40.72 58.07
C LYS A 19 -22.96 41.80 58.14
N ASP A 20 -22.58 43.05 58.37
CA ASP A 20 -23.51 44.18 58.38
C ASP A 20 -24.25 44.31 57.04
N VAL A 21 -23.54 44.18 55.91
CA VAL A 21 -24.15 44.18 54.56
C VAL A 21 -25.12 43.01 54.35
N LEU A 22 -24.84 41.84 54.92
CA LEU A 22 -25.73 40.68 54.83
C LEU A 22 -26.97 40.84 55.71
N ASP A 23 -26.83 41.42 56.90
CA ASP A 23 -27.90 41.57 57.89
C ASP A 23 -28.82 42.75 57.55
N SER A 24 -28.26 43.90 57.16
CA SER A 24 -29.04 45.07 56.75
C SER A 24 -29.58 44.96 55.32
N GLY A 25 -28.93 44.16 54.48
CA GLY A 25 -29.25 44.03 53.06
C GLY A 25 -28.76 45.20 52.19
N ASP A 26 -28.02 46.15 52.77
CA ASP A 26 -27.49 47.34 52.09
C ASP A 26 -26.36 47.02 51.10
N ARG A 27 -25.79 48.07 50.53
CA ARG A 27 -24.59 47.98 49.68
C ARG A 27 -23.35 48.11 50.55
N PHE A 28 -22.24 47.57 50.08
CA PHE A 28 -20.93 47.84 50.67
C PHE A 28 -20.65 49.35 50.76
N PRO A 29 -19.93 49.81 51.80
CA PRO A 29 -19.55 51.21 51.94
C PRO A 29 -18.85 51.75 50.69
N LYS A 30 -19.00 53.06 50.45
CA LYS A 30 -18.29 53.75 49.39
C LYS A 30 -16.78 53.51 49.56
N ASP A 31 -16.10 53.23 48.46
CA ASP A 31 -14.65 52.98 48.40
C ASP A 31 -14.13 51.70 49.06
N PHE A 32 -15.00 50.82 49.56
CA PHE A 32 -14.59 49.53 50.17
C PHE A 32 -13.68 48.69 49.26
N TRP A 33 -13.92 48.72 47.94
CA TRP A 33 -13.17 47.98 46.94
C TRP A 33 -12.01 48.75 46.30
N THR A 34 -11.84 50.06 46.60
CA THR A 34 -10.95 50.94 45.82
C THR A 34 -9.48 50.54 45.93
N GLU A 35 -9.03 50.18 47.12
CA GLU A 35 -7.66 49.71 47.38
C GLU A 35 -7.36 48.42 46.60
N GLU A 36 -8.18 47.39 46.79
CA GLU A 36 -8.00 46.11 46.11
C GLU A 36 -8.21 46.22 44.59
N LYS A 37 -9.06 47.13 44.11
CA LYS A 37 -9.21 47.41 42.68
C LYS A 37 -7.91 47.92 42.05
N ASN A 38 -7.16 48.77 42.77
CA ASN A 38 -5.93 49.38 42.29
C ASN A 38 -4.68 48.50 42.52
N GLN A 39 -4.78 47.49 43.38
CA GLN A 39 -3.72 46.51 43.62
C GLN A 39 -3.49 45.63 42.38
N SER A 40 -2.31 45.74 41.76
CA SER A 40 -1.97 44.97 40.55
C SER A 40 -1.34 43.59 40.84
N LYS A 41 -0.74 43.40 42.04
CA LYS A 41 -0.06 42.15 42.44
C LYS A 41 -0.34 41.79 43.91
N GLY A 42 -0.20 40.51 44.23
CA GLY A 42 -0.37 39.98 45.58
C GLY A 42 -1.80 39.52 45.88
N ILE A 43 -1.99 39.00 47.09
CA ILE A 43 -3.30 38.54 47.57
C ILE A 43 -4.12 39.77 47.96
N LYS A 44 -5.36 39.81 47.47
CA LYS A 44 -6.39 40.78 47.84
C LYS A 44 -7.08 40.26 49.09
N ILE A 45 -6.68 40.77 50.25
CA ILE A 45 -7.00 40.21 51.58
C ILE A 45 -8.51 40.22 51.86
N LYS A 46 -9.19 41.36 51.67
CA LYS A 46 -10.63 41.52 51.88
C LYS A 46 -11.39 40.61 50.93
N SER A 47 -11.06 40.63 49.64
CA SER A 47 -11.67 39.73 48.65
C SER A 47 -11.47 38.25 48.99
N ARG A 48 -10.29 37.87 49.48
CA ARG A 48 -9.97 36.49 49.88
C ARG A 48 -10.85 36.04 51.04
N ILE A 49 -10.88 36.80 52.13
CA ILE A 49 -11.60 36.38 53.34
C ILE A 49 -13.11 36.35 53.11
N LEU A 50 -13.66 37.32 52.38
CA LEU A 50 -15.08 37.40 52.04
C LEU A 50 -15.53 36.24 51.16
N THR A 51 -14.72 35.89 50.16
CA THR A 51 -14.99 34.73 49.29
C THR A 51 -14.99 33.44 50.09
N ARG A 52 -13.96 33.24 50.92
CA ARG A 52 -13.84 32.03 51.75
C ARG A 52 -14.98 31.91 52.74
N TYR A 53 -15.31 32.97 53.46
CA TYR A 53 -16.43 32.97 54.41
C TYR A 53 -17.76 32.69 53.71
N CYS A 54 -17.99 33.29 52.53
CA CYS A 54 -19.19 33.03 51.74
C CYS A 54 -19.32 31.55 51.34
N LEU A 55 -18.25 30.96 50.80
CA LEU A 55 -18.30 29.57 50.33
C LEU A 55 -18.27 28.58 51.50
N GLU A 56 -17.33 28.71 52.41
CA GLU A 56 -17.08 27.74 53.49
C GLU A 56 -18.10 27.86 54.64
N ASN A 57 -18.43 29.08 55.08
CA ASN A 57 -19.26 29.25 56.28
C ASN A 57 -20.74 29.46 55.93
N ILE A 58 -21.07 30.22 54.87
CA ILE A 58 -22.47 30.47 54.49
C ILE A 58 -23.03 29.31 53.67
N PHE A 59 -22.32 28.86 52.63
CA PHE A 59 -22.78 27.78 51.75
C PHE A 59 -22.29 26.38 52.17
N ARG A 60 -21.40 26.27 53.16
CA ARG A 60 -20.82 25.00 53.65
C ARG A 60 -20.15 24.19 52.54
N LEU A 61 -19.47 24.89 51.62
CA LEU A 61 -18.69 24.30 50.54
C LEU A 61 -17.22 24.31 50.94
N GLU A 62 -16.67 23.14 51.20
CA GLU A 62 -15.23 22.99 51.38
C GLU A 62 -14.53 23.02 50.00
N PRO A 63 -13.22 23.34 49.94
CA PRO A 63 -12.50 23.43 48.66
C PRO A 63 -12.62 22.17 47.80
N THR A 64 -12.73 20.99 48.41
CA THR A 64 -12.91 19.72 47.69
C THR A 64 -14.27 19.57 47.01
N ASP A 65 -15.29 20.32 47.44
CA ASP A 65 -16.63 20.29 46.85
C ASP A 65 -16.79 21.27 45.68
N LEU A 66 -15.93 22.30 45.65
CA LEU A 66 -15.99 23.36 44.66
C LEU A 66 -15.98 22.84 43.20
N PRO A 67 -15.16 21.84 42.80
CA PRO A 67 -15.16 21.33 41.43
C PRO A 67 -16.50 20.74 40.95
N LYS A 68 -17.42 20.38 41.86
CA LYS A 68 -18.78 19.93 41.52
C LYS A 68 -19.64 21.03 40.87
N TYR A 69 -19.19 22.28 40.93
CA TYR A 69 -19.85 23.44 40.37
C TYR A 69 -19.08 23.97 39.16
N ASN A 70 -19.77 24.62 38.24
CA ASN A 70 -19.09 25.42 37.21
C ASN A 70 -18.91 26.89 37.68
N LEU A 71 -18.03 27.64 37.01
CA LEU A 71 -17.74 29.04 37.37
C LEU A 71 -18.98 29.95 37.34
N LYS A 72 -19.99 29.65 36.50
CA LYS A 72 -21.24 30.41 36.45
C LYS A 72 -22.07 30.17 37.71
N GLN A 73 -22.15 28.93 38.19
CA GLN A 73 -22.82 28.59 39.44
C GLN A 73 -22.11 29.23 40.64
N ILE A 74 -20.77 29.16 40.70
CA ILE A 74 -19.99 29.84 41.74
C ILE A 74 -20.26 31.36 41.72
N LYS A 75 -20.29 31.98 40.53
CA LYS A 75 -20.68 33.39 40.40
C LYS A 75 -22.05 33.66 40.99
N THR A 76 -23.05 32.82 40.69
CA THR A 76 -24.41 32.96 41.22
C THR A 76 -24.44 32.87 42.74
N LEU A 77 -23.68 31.95 43.35
CA LEU A 77 -23.58 31.84 44.81
C LEU A 77 -23.03 33.13 45.44
N LEU A 78 -21.92 33.64 44.90
CA LEU A 78 -21.29 34.88 45.38
C LEU A 78 -22.23 36.10 45.21
N VAL A 79 -22.93 36.21 44.08
CA VAL A 79 -23.90 37.29 43.84
C VAL A 79 -25.09 37.20 44.79
N LYS A 80 -25.61 36.00 45.05
CA LYS A 80 -26.72 35.76 46.00
C LYS A 80 -26.39 36.25 47.40
N LYS A 81 -25.10 36.34 47.74
CA LYS A 81 -24.60 36.86 49.01
C LYS A 81 -23.88 38.21 48.84
N LYS A 82 -24.41 39.08 47.98
CA LYS A 82 -24.03 40.52 47.86
C LYS A 82 -22.60 40.79 47.37
N LEU A 83 -21.81 39.78 46.98
CA LEU A 83 -20.43 39.98 46.50
C LEU A 83 -20.32 40.40 45.02
N PHE A 84 -21.40 40.88 44.39
CA PHE A 84 -21.37 41.35 43.00
C PHE A 84 -20.38 42.52 42.79
N GLY A 85 -20.31 43.44 43.77
CA GLY A 85 -19.38 44.57 43.74
C GLY A 85 -17.92 44.12 43.63
N MET A 86 -17.52 43.11 44.42
CA MET A 86 -16.19 42.48 44.34
C MET A 86 -15.94 41.88 42.96
N ILE A 87 -16.90 41.10 42.45
CA ILE A 87 -16.78 40.41 41.15
C ILE A 87 -16.56 41.42 40.02
N GLN A 88 -17.28 42.54 40.02
CA GLN A 88 -17.20 43.55 38.97
C GLN A 88 -15.98 44.46 39.15
N ALA A 89 -15.83 45.08 40.33
CA ALA A 89 -14.87 46.15 40.56
C ALA A 89 -13.43 45.64 40.69
N VAL A 90 -13.24 44.49 41.37
CA VAL A 90 -11.91 43.98 41.71
C VAL A 90 -11.41 42.99 40.66
N PHE A 91 -12.27 42.08 40.19
CA PHE A 91 -11.88 40.96 39.32
C PHE A 91 -12.43 41.05 37.89
N ARG A 92 -13.14 42.12 37.52
CA ARG A 92 -13.66 42.34 36.15
C ARG A 92 -14.44 41.13 35.60
N HIS A 93 -15.24 40.50 36.46
CA HIS A 93 -16.02 39.28 36.21
C HIS A 93 -15.22 37.97 36.04
N ASP A 94 -13.92 37.94 36.34
CA ASP A 94 -13.12 36.71 36.36
C ASP A 94 -13.31 35.94 37.67
N VAL A 95 -14.19 34.95 37.64
CA VAL A 95 -14.51 34.08 38.79
C VAL A 95 -13.34 33.17 39.16
N LEU A 96 -12.51 32.78 38.19
CA LEU A 96 -11.37 31.93 38.48
C LEU A 96 -10.29 32.71 39.24
N ALA A 97 -10.07 33.97 38.87
CA ALA A 97 -9.16 34.85 39.61
C ALA A 97 -9.59 35.04 41.07
N ILE A 98 -10.91 35.12 41.32
CA ILE A 98 -11.48 35.15 42.68
C ILE A 98 -11.10 33.88 43.44
N LEU A 99 -11.30 32.70 42.84
CA LEU A 99 -10.98 31.42 43.48
C LEU A 99 -9.48 31.26 43.72
N LYS A 100 -8.62 31.66 42.78
CA LYS A 100 -7.15 31.65 42.94
C LYS A 100 -6.70 32.57 44.08
N ASN A 101 -7.35 33.73 44.24
CA ASN A 101 -7.08 34.65 45.34
C ASN A 101 -7.56 34.08 46.69
N ALA A 102 -8.70 33.38 46.70
CA ALA A 102 -9.27 32.78 47.90
C ALA A 102 -8.47 31.56 48.40
N TYR A 103 -8.06 30.69 47.48
CA TYR A 103 -7.52 29.35 47.77
C TYR A 103 -6.12 29.11 47.19
N PRO A 104 -5.13 29.99 47.42
CA PRO A 104 -3.84 29.91 46.75
C PRO A 104 -3.11 28.59 47.04
N ASN A 105 -3.31 27.99 48.22
CA ASN A 105 -2.65 26.75 48.63
C ASN A 105 -3.33 25.52 48.03
N GLU A 106 -4.64 25.55 47.81
CA GLU A 106 -5.42 24.45 47.22
C GLU A 106 -5.16 24.34 45.71
N PHE A 107 -4.87 25.45 45.04
CA PHE A 107 -4.32 25.44 43.69
C PHE A 107 -2.87 24.92 43.66
N LYS A 108 -2.03 25.24 44.67
CA LYS A 108 -0.65 24.71 44.78
C LYS A 108 -0.61 23.22 45.10
N ASN A 109 -1.42 22.77 46.06
CA ASN A 109 -1.51 21.38 46.52
C ASN A 109 -2.38 20.52 45.61
N ARG A 110 -2.91 21.11 44.54
CA ARG A 110 -3.65 20.41 43.49
C ARG A 110 -4.96 19.77 43.99
N THR A 111 -5.60 20.38 44.98
CA THR A 111 -6.96 20.03 45.40
C THR A 111 -7.98 20.53 44.37
N LEU A 112 -7.73 21.70 43.77
CA LEU A 112 -8.59 22.34 42.77
C LEU A 112 -8.09 22.13 41.32
N LYS A 113 -7.60 20.92 40.99
CA LYS A 113 -6.99 20.58 39.68
C LYS A 113 -7.88 20.91 38.48
N GLU A 114 -9.18 20.65 38.57
CA GLU A 114 -10.10 20.81 37.44
C GLU A 114 -10.13 22.25 36.89
N TRP A 115 -9.90 23.24 37.75
CA TRP A 115 -9.92 24.64 37.35
C TRP A 115 -8.53 25.23 37.09
N MET A 116 -7.46 24.52 37.49
CA MET A 116 -6.07 24.89 37.17
C MET A 116 -5.85 24.99 35.66
N TRP A 117 -6.56 24.16 34.89
CA TRP A 117 -6.38 23.99 33.45
C TRP A 117 -7.48 24.63 32.59
N SER A 118 -8.20 25.60 33.14
CA SER A 118 -9.30 26.28 32.43
C SER A 118 -8.81 27.46 31.56
N LYS A 119 -9.72 28.21 30.94
CA LYS A 119 -9.41 29.36 30.06
C LYS A 119 -8.50 30.41 30.70
N HIS A 120 -8.61 30.62 32.01
CA HIS A 120 -7.76 31.52 32.79
C HIS A 120 -6.78 30.75 33.68
N GLY A 121 -6.50 29.49 33.33
CA GLY A 121 -5.59 28.58 34.03
C GLY A 121 -4.19 29.14 34.22
N LEU A 122 -3.35 28.45 34.99
CA LEU A 122 -1.98 28.88 35.28
C LEU A 122 -1.04 28.55 34.11
N TRP A 123 -1.33 29.08 32.91
CA TRP A 123 -0.53 28.82 31.70
C TRP A 123 0.81 29.56 31.67
N GLU A 124 0.98 30.57 32.52
CA GLU A 124 2.25 31.27 32.73
C GLU A 124 3.28 30.43 33.50
N ASP A 125 2.85 29.37 34.21
CA ASP A 125 3.75 28.49 34.97
C ASP A 125 4.17 27.29 34.11
N ASP A 126 5.45 27.24 33.77
CA ASP A 126 6.07 26.19 32.96
C ASP A 126 5.83 24.78 33.51
N LYS A 127 5.95 24.61 34.83
CA LYS A 127 5.76 23.30 35.47
C LYS A 127 4.31 22.85 35.33
N MET A 128 3.37 23.77 35.39
CA MET A 128 1.93 23.49 35.26
C MET A 128 1.56 23.12 33.83
N VAL A 129 2.14 23.81 32.84
CA VAL A 129 1.96 23.47 31.42
C VAL A 129 2.47 22.06 31.14
N ILE A 130 3.69 21.74 31.60
CA ILE A 130 4.30 20.41 31.43
C ILE A 130 3.42 19.33 32.08
N GLU A 131 3.02 19.53 33.34
CA GLU A 131 2.18 18.56 34.07
C GLU A 131 0.83 18.33 33.37
N ALA A 132 0.15 19.41 32.95
CA ALA A 132 -1.16 19.32 32.30
C ALA A 132 -1.09 18.52 30.99
N VAL A 133 -0.07 18.78 30.18
CA VAL A 133 0.11 18.08 28.90
C VAL A 133 0.53 16.63 29.12
N GLN A 134 1.41 16.35 30.08
CA GLN A 134 1.83 14.97 30.41
C GLN A 134 0.66 14.13 30.96
N ASP A 135 -0.14 14.69 31.87
CA ASP A 135 -1.34 14.02 32.40
C ASP A 135 -2.36 13.74 31.29
N MET A 136 -2.58 14.71 30.39
CA MET A 136 -3.44 14.51 29.22
C MET A 136 -2.92 13.38 28.32
N VAL A 137 -1.63 13.36 27.99
CA VAL A 137 -1.00 12.32 27.15
C VAL A 137 -1.17 10.93 27.79
N LEU A 138 -0.99 10.84 29.11
CA LEU A 138 -1.19 9.61 29.87
C LEU A 138 -2.65 9.14 29.82
N LYS A 139 -3.61 10.05 30.01
CA LYS A 139 -5.06 9.75 29.94
C LYS A 139 -5.54 9.34 28.54
N GLU A 140 -4.87 9.80 27.49
CA GLU A 140 -5.11 9.33 26.12
C GLU A 140 -4.50 7.95 25.84
N GLY A 141 -3.80 7.33 26.81
CA GLY A 141 -3.25 5.98 26.70
C GLY A 141 -1.96 5.90 25.87
N ILE A 142 -1.29 7.03 25.62
CA ILE A 142 -0.09 7.10 24.79
C ILE A 142 1.11 6.65 25.62
N ARG A 143 1.65 5.47 25.29
CA ARG A 143 2.81 4.91 26.01
C ARG A 143 4.15 5.33 25.42
N ARG A 144 4.20 5.62 24.12
CA ARG A 144 5.41 6.04 23.41
C ARG A 144 5.27 7.50 22.99
N VAL A 145 6.23 8.32 23.39
CA VAL A 145 6.29 9.75 23.03
C VAL A 145 6.26 9.93 21.51
N ASP A 146 6.87 9.02 20.75
CA ASP A 146 6.90 9.06 19.29
C ASP A 146 5.53 8.96 18.60
N ASP A 147 4.51 8.44 19.30
CA ASP A 147 3.15 8.29 18.75
C ASP A 147 2.36 9.60 18.86
N ILE A 148 2.83 10.57 19.64
CA ILE A 148 2.16 11.86 19.88
C ILE A 148 1.75 12.54 18.57
N PRO A 149 2.64 12.75 17.57
CA PRO A 149 2.30 13.57 16.40
C PRO A 149 1.22 12.97 15.49
N THR A 150 0.93 11.68 15.64
CA THR A 150 -0.03 10.95 14.79
C THR A 150 -1.49 11.28 15.07
N LEU A 151 -1.76 11.97 16.17
CA LEU A 151 -3.08 12.23 16.72
C LEU A 151 -3.62 13.62 16.36
N ASP A 152 -4.94 13.75 16.37
CA ASP A 152 -5.62 15.04 16.30
C ASP A 152 -5.59 15.70 17.69
N TRP A 153 -4.63 16.59 17.90
CA TRP A 153 -4.44 17.28 19.17
C TRP A 153 -5.45 18.39 19.41
N LYS A 154 -6.02 19.00 18.36
CA LYS A 154 -7.06 20.03 18.56
C LYS A 154 -8.25 19.42 19.29
N LYS A 155 -8.73 18.26 18.82
CA LYS A 155 -9.86 17.54 19.45
C LYS A 155 -9.54 17.10 20.89
N ARG A 156 -8.31 16.65 21.15
CA ARG A 156 -7.88 16.14 22.47
C ARG A 156 -7.70 17.25 23.48
N LEU A 157 -7.04 18.34 23.10
CA LEU A 157 -6.88 19.50 23.97
C LEU A 157 -8.25 20.10 24.37
N LEU A 158 -9.23 20.08 23.46
CA LEU A 158 -10.61 20.48 23.78
C LEU A 158 -11.29 19.50 24.74
N LYS A 159 -11.16 18.18 24.51
CA LYS A 159 -11.72 17.13 25.38
C LYS A 159 -11.24 17.26 26.83
N HIS A 160 -9.99 17.62 27.04
CA HIS A 160 -9.38 17.77 28.38
C HIS A 160 -9.44 19.19 28.92
N GLY A 161 -10.13 20.12 28.24
CA GLY A 161 -10.31 21.50 28.70
C GLY A 161 -9.06 22.40 28.59
N ILE A 162 -7.94 21.87 28.09
CA ILE A 162 -6.63 22.54 28.10
C ILE A 162 -6.31 23.27 26.79
N TYR A 163 -7.24 23.35 25.83
CA TYR A 163 -7.05 23.99 24.52
C TYR A 163 -6.48 25.40 24.58
N ASN A 164 -6.84 26.18 25.62
CA ASN A 164 -6.37 27.55 25.76
C ASN A 164 -4.88 27.67 26.08
N VAL A 165 -4.20 26.59 26.51
CA VAL A 165 -2.74 26.60 26.69
C VAL A 165 -2.00 27.02 25.42
N LEU A 166 -2.61 26.74 24.25
CA LEU A 166 -2.04 27.09 22.95
C LEU A 166 -1.91 28.61 22.74
N SER A 167 -2.62 29.47 23.48
CA SER A 167 -2.48 30.92 23.36
C SER A 167 -1.07 31.39 23.70
N ARG A 168 -0.39 30.70 24.63
CA ARG A 168 1.01 30.94 24.98
C ARG A 168 1.98 30.57 23.85
N PHE A 169 1.56 29.67 22.96
CA PHE A 169 2.37 29.10 21.90
C PHE A 169 1.94 29.58 20.52
N ASN A 170 1.35 30.79 20.41
CA ASN A 170 0.84 31.34 19.16
C ASN A 170 -0.09 30.36 18.40
N TRP A 171 -0.90 29.61 19.14
CA TRP A 171 -1.79 28.57 18.62
C TRP A 171 -1.09 27.39 17.93
N SER A 172 0.22 27.19 18.15
CA SER A 172 1.01 26.10 17.58
C SER A 172 1.01 24.87 18.48
N ILE A 173 0.40 23.79 17.97
CA ILE A 173 0.44 22.46 18.61
C ILE A 173 1.88 21.95 18.69
N PHE A 174 2.67 22.14 17.62
CA PHE A 174 4.07 21.73 17.62
C PHE A 174 4.85 22.44 18.74
N ALA A 175 4.72 23.77 18.86
CA ALA A 175 5.46 24.53 19.86
C ALA A 175 5.09 24.13 21.30
N LEU A 176 3.82 23.80 21.55
CA LEU A 176 3.41 23.21 22.85
C LEU A 176 4.14 21.90 23.12
N PHE A 177 4.16 20.97 22.17
CA PHE A 177 4.78 19.67 22.38
C PHE A 177 6.31 19.71 22.36
N ASP A 178 6.93 20.61 21.61
CA ASP A 178 8.38 20.86 21.67
C ASP A 178 8.77 21.50 23.00
N PHE A 179 7.94 22.38 23.57
CA PHE A 179 8.16 22.88 24.93
C PHE A 179 8.12 21.77 25.99
N VAL A 180 7.15 20.86 25.91
CA VAL A 180 7.00 19.76 26.89
C VAL A 180 7.99 18.62 26.66
N TYR A 181 8.37 18.36 25.40
CA TYR A 181 9.30 17.32 24.98
C TYR A 181 10.36 17.90 24.04
N PRO A 182 11.34 18.66 24.57
CA PRO A 182 12.31 19.39 23.76
C PRO A 182 13.03 18.53 22.73
N LYS A 183 13.05 18.99 21.47
CA LYS A 183 13.78 18.39 20.35
C LYS A 183 13.38 16.94 20.05
N ARG A 184 12.22 16.48 20.53
CA ARG A 184 11.72 15.12 20.25
C ARG A 184 10.97 15.03 18.92
N PHE A 185 10.43 16.15 18.45
CA PHE A 185 9.56 16.18 17.28
C PHE A 185 10.04 17.17 16.24
N HIS A 186 9.62 16.94 15.01
CA HIS A 186 9.69 17.93 13.95
C HIS A 186 8.30 18.54 13.71
N PRO A 187 8.15 19.82 13.32
CA PRO A 187 6.85 20.41 12.96
C PRO A 187 6.10 19.56 11.93
N ALA A 188 6.85 18.95 11.01
CA ALA A 188 6.32 18.11 9.96
C ALA A 188 5.67 16.80 10.44
N ASP A 189 5.95 16.36 11.67
CA ASP A 189 5.40 15.12 12.24
C ASP A 189 3.92 15.24 12.59
N PHE A 190 3.47 16.44 12.93
CA PHE A 190 2.11 16.67 13.39
C PHE A 190 1.11 16.77 12.22
N LYS A 191 -0.11 16.29 12.47
CA LYS A 191 -1.22 16.36 11.50
C LYS A 191 -1.96 17.70 11.57
N TYR A 192 -1.40 18.76 10.99
CA TYR A 192 -2.12 20.02 10.76
C TYR A 192 -1.74 20.65 9.42
N LYS A 193 -2.68 21.39 8.81
CA LYS A 193 -2.53 21.93 7.43
C LYS A 193 -1.52 23.08 7.33
N THR A 194 -1.40 23.89 8.37
CA THR A 194 -0.58 25.12 8.35
C THR A 194 0.93 24.87 8.30
N LYS A 195 1.42 23.63 8.48
CA LYS A 195 2.86 23.32 8.39
C LYS A 195 3.47 23.55 7.01
N TRP A 196 2.63 23.57 5.97
CA TRP A 196 3.07 23.87 4.60
C TRP A 196 3.00 25.36 4.25
N ALA A 197 2.51 26.21 5.16
CA ALA A 197 2.45 27.67 4.98
C ALA A 197 3.54 28.42 5.78
N ALA A 198 4.40 27.69 6.50
CA ALA A 198 5.50 28.27 7.27
C ALA A 198 6.68 28.67 6.38
N SER A 199 7.52 29.59 6.86
CA SER A 199 8.79 29.98 6.22
C SER A 199 9.71 28.79 5.97
N GLU A 200 9.71 27.80 6.87
CA GLU A 200 10.53 26.59 6.80
C GLU A 200 9.81 25.42 6.10
N SER A 201 8.75 25.70 5.34
CA SER A 201 7.90 24.67 4.71
C SER A 201 8.65 23.71 3.78
N LEU A 202 9.66 24.21 3.06
CA LEU A 202 10.51 23.39 2.21
C LEU A 202 11.40 22.43 3.03
N GLU A 203 12.04 22.90 4.09
CA GLU A 203 12.80 22.01 4.99
C GLU A 203 11.90 21.00 5.70
N ASN A 204 10.69 21.41 6.11
CA ASN A 204 9.66 20.51 6.60
C ASN A 204 9.31 19.42 5.58
N ALA A 205 9.22 19.77 4.29
CA ALA A 205 8.95 18.82 3.21
C ALA A 205 10.11 17.84 3.04
N PHE A 206 11.35 18.31 3.02
CA PHE A 206 12.53 17.45 2.94
C PHE A 206 12.58 16.46 4.10
N TYR A 207 12.45 16.94 5.34
CA TYR A 207 12.43 16.08 6.52
C TYR A 207 11.33 15.01 6.41
N PHE A 208 10.11 15.41 6.02
CA PHE A 208 8.98 14.50 5.95
C PHE A 208 9.16 13.45 4.85
N MET A 209 9.66 13.84 3.68
CA MET A 209 10.05 12.91 2.61
C MET A 209 11.13 11.94 3.08
N HIS A 210 12.24 12.47 3.62
CA HIS A 210 13.37 11.67 4.08
C HIS A 210 12.96 10.65 5.14
N LYS A 211 12.23 11.07 6.17
CA LYS A 211 11.69 10.19 7.22
C LYS A 211 10.79 9.10 6.63
N THR A 212 9.92 9.46 5.68
CA THR A 212 8.99 8.53 5.04
C THR A 212 9.72 7.50 4.18
N PHE A 213 10.64 7.93 3.33
CA PHE A 213 11.42 7.05 2.47
C PHE A 213 12.33 6.12 3.27
N LYS A 214 13.00 6.63 4.31
CA LYS A 214 13.81 5.83 5.23
C LYS A 214 12.98 4.76 5.96
N LYS A 215 11.77 5.11 6.39
CA LYS A 215 10.85 4.14 7.03
C LYS A 215 10.44 3.01 6.09
N GLN A 216 10.26 3.31 4.80
CA GLN A 216 9.96 2.30 3.77
C GLN A 216 11.20 1.58 3.24
N LYS A 217 12.40 1.98 3.67
CA LYS A 217 13.70 1.48 3.19
C LYS A 217 13.89 1.65 1.67
N TYR A 218 13.36 2.74 1.11
CA TYR A 218 13.55 3.04 -0.31
C TYR A 218 14.96 3.50 -0.59
N ASP A 219 15.53 2.96 -1.66
CA ASP A 219 16.74 3.50 -2.28
C ASP A 219 16.41 4.65 -3.25
N ILE A 220 17.43 5.23 -3.89
CA ILE A 220 17.25 6.33 -4.84
C ILE A 220 16.39 5.90 -6.03
N ASN A 221 16.58 4.68 -6.55
CA ASN A 221 15.83 4.18 -7.70
C ASN A 221 14.35 3.99 -7.35
N ASP A 222 14.05 3.48 -6.15
CA ASP A 222 12.70 3.35 -5.64
C ASP A 222 12.02 4.73 -5.57
N ILE A 223 12.71 5.74 -5.01
CA ILE A 223 12.22 7.12 -4.89
C ILE A 223 11.93 7.72 -6.26
N LEU A 224 12.86 7.56 -7.21
CA LEU A 224 12.70 8.02 -8.59
C LEU A 224 11.48 7.39 -9.27
N MET A 225 11.15 6.14 -8.95
CA MET A 225 10.00 5.43 -9.51
C MET A 225 8.66 5.76 -8.86
N LEU A 226 8.61 6.51 -7.75
CA LEU A 226 7.36 6.87 -7.07
C LEU A 226 6.50 7.81 -7.93
N GLY A 227 5.24 7.44 -8.15
CA GLY A 227 4.25 8.29 -8.82
C GLY A 227 3.38 9.09 -7.83
N THR A 228 2.44 9.88 -8.37
CA THR A 228 1.48 10.65 -7.56
C THR A 228 0.61 9.77 -6.67
N SER A 229 0.23 8.59 -7.14
CA SER A 229 -0.50 7.57 -6.35
C SER A 229 0.32 7.08 -5.17
N ASP A 230 1.63 6.88 -5.35
CA ASP A 230 2.52 6.46 -4.28
C ASP A 230 2.71 7.55 -3.24
N PHE A 231 2.94 8.79 -3.66
CA PHE A 231 2.99 9.95 -2.76
C PHE A 231 1.71 10.07 -1.93
N ARG A 232 0.54 9.85 -2.54
CA ARG A 232 -0.74 9.83 -1.81
C ARG A 232 -0.81 8.70 -0.80
N ARG A 233 -0.44 7.48 -1.17
CA ARG A 233 -0.41 6.31 -0.28
C ARG A 233 0.55 6.50 0.89
N LEU A 234 1.65 7.23 0.68
CA LEU A 234 2.64 7.58 1.69
C LEU A 234 2.23 8.77 2.58
N GLY A 235 1.07 9.39 2.35
CA GLY A 235 0.61 10.56 3.10
C GLY A 235 1.30 11.87 2.73
N LEU A 236 2.03 11.90 1.60
CA LEU A 236 2.76 13.06 1.09
C LEU A 236 1.90 13.95 0.17
N ALA A 237 0.63 13.60 -0.09
CA ALA A 237 -0.24 14.36 -1.00
C ALA A 237 -0.44 15.83 -0.58
N GLY A 238 -0.64 16.11 0.71
CA GLY A 238 -0.83 17.48 1.19
C GLY A 238 0.39 18.37 0.94
N MET A 239 1.59 17.83 1.19
CA MET A 239 2.86 18.49 0.89
C MET A 239 2.99 18.76 -0.62
N LEU A 240 2.69 17.75 -1.44
CA LEU A 240 2.82 17.83 -2.89
C LEU A 240 1.92 18.94 -3.47
N MET A 241 0.68 19.02 -2.99
CA MET A 241 -0.27 20.05 -3.42
C MET A 241 0.14 21.46 -2.96
N SER A 242 0.65 21.60 -1.74
CA SER A 242 0.95 22.90 -1.16
C SER A 242 2.28 23.51 -1.63
N LEU A 243 3.30 22.69 -1.93
CA LEU A 243 4.67 23.17 -2.16
C LEU A 243 5.22 22.87 -3.55
N PHE A 244 4.65 21.90 -4.25
CA PHE A 244 5.24 21.37 -5.49
C PHE A 244 4.26 21.34 -6.66
N ASP A 245 3.16 22.11 -6.61
CA ASP A 245 2.13 22.17 -7.66
C ASP A 245 1.58 20.80 -8.06
N SER A 246 1.46 19.88 -7.11
CA SER A 246 1.10 18.47 -7.35
C SER A 246 2.09 17.69 -8.24
N SER A 247 3.30 18.21 -8.47
CA SER A 247 4.35 17.60 -9.27
C SER A 247 5.30 16.76 -8.43
N THR A 248 5.29 15.44 -8.67
CA THR A 248 6.29 14.54 -8.07
C THR A 248 7.70 14.79 -8.57
N LEU A 249 7.85 15.40 -9.76
CA LEU A 249 9.16 15.74 -10.30
C LEU A 249 9.82 16.84 -9.46
N LYS A 250 9.10 17.94 -9.19
CA LYS A 250 9.59 19.03 -8.33
C LYS A 250 9.90 18.56 -6.90
N ALA A 251 9.08 17.65 -6.36
CA ALA A 251 9.34 17.07 -5.05
C ALA A 251 10.61 16.21 -5.02
N LYS A 252 10.86 15.42 -6.07
CA LYS A 252 12.09 14.62 -6.22
C LYS A 252 13.31 15.51 -6.44
N GLU A 253 13.18 16.54 -7.26
CA GLU A 253 14.21 17.57 -7.49
C GLU A 253 14.64 18.19 -6.17
N TYR A 254 13.68 18.69 -5.39
CA TYR A 254 13.98 19.29 -4.10
C TYR A 254 14.57 18.28 -3.10
N TYR A 255 14.14 17.02 -3.15
CA TYR A 255 14.70 15.97 -2.31
C TYR A 255 16.16 15.64 -2.64
N LEU A 256 16.54 15.63 -3.92
CA LEU A 256 17.87 15.24 -4.38
C LEU A 256 18.86 16.41 -4.43
N TYR A 257 18.41 17.58 -4.87
CA TYR A 257 19.27 18.73 -5.20
C TYR A 257 18.94 20.00 -4.39
N LYS A 258 17.87 19.98 -3.56
CA LYS A 258 17.40 21.16 -2.81
C LYS A 258 17.05 22.38 -3.69
N THR A 259 16.74 22.14 -4.96
CA THR A 259 16.31 23.12 -5.96
C THR A 259 14.82 22.92 -6.32
N ILE A 260 14.20 23.95 -6.92
CA ILE A 260 12.81 23.88 -7.41
C ILE A 260 12.73 24.60 -8.76
N GLY A 261 12.35 23.86 -9.80
CA GLY A 261 12.18 24.41 -11.15
C GLY A 261 13.48 24.53 -11.96
N ASP A 262 14.57 23.95 -11.48
CA ASP A 262 15.83 23.86 -12.21
C ASP A 262 15.69 22.86 -13.37
N LYS A 263 15.94 23.34 -14.59
CA LYS A 263 15.74 22.55 -15.80
C LYS A 263 16.75 21.41 -15.92
N GLU A 264 18.01 21.65 -15.56
CA GLU A 264 19.08 20.67 -15.70
C GLU A 264 18.86 19.49 -14.75
N HIS A 265 18.55 19.78 -13.48
CA HIS A 265 18.22 18.74 -12.50
C HIS A 265 16.96 17.96 -12.88
N GLN A 266 15.92 18.63 -13.39
CA GLN A 266 14.71 17.94 -13.84
C GLN A 266 14.97 17.02 -15.04
N GLU A 267 15.78 17.46 -16.01
CA GLU A 267 16.17 16.65 -17.16
C GLU A 267 17.02 15.44 -16.76
N GLU A 268 17.94 15.59 -15.80
CA GLU A 268 18.68 14.48 -15.19
C GLU A 268 17.73 13.46 -14.55
N ILE A 269 16.83 13.90 -13.67
CA ILE A 269 15.85 13.02 -13.00
C ILE A 269 14.96 12.30 -14.02
N ILE A 270 14.51 13.01 -15.06
CA ILE A 270 13.68 12.40 -16.12
C ILE A 270 14.46 11.32 -16.86
N ARG A 271 15.72 11.56 -17.20
CA ARG A 271 16.59 10.56 -17.86
C ARG A 271 16.75 9.32 -16.98
N ASP A 272 17.07 9.49 -15.70
CA ASP A 272 17.22 8.38 -14.77
C ASP A 272 15.94 7.56 -14.63
N ILE A 273 14.78 8.23 -14.53
CA ILE A 273 13.47 7.57 -14.49
C ILE A 273 13.23 6.76 -15.78
N GLN A 274 13.55 7.33 -16.95
CA GLN A 274 13.39 6.65 -18.23
C GLN A 274 14.30 5.41 -18.33
N GLU A 275 15.53 5.50 -17.85
CA GLU A 275 16.47 4.37 -17.80
C GLU A 275 15.97 3.26 -16.87
N LEU A 276 15.46 3.61 -15.68
CA LEU A 276 14.88 2.65 -14.74
C LEU A 276 13.65 1.95 -15.32
N ILE A 277 12.75 2.72 -15.96
CA ILE A 277 11.58 2.17 -16.66
C ILE A 277 12.03 1.21 -17.77
N LYS A 278 13.04 1.58 -18.57
CA LYS A 278 13.60 0.74 -19.63
C LYS A 278 14.18 -0.55 -19.05
N LYS A 279 14.97 -0.46 -17.99
CA LYS A 279 15.57 -1.61 -17.29
C LYS A 279 14.51 -2.57 -16.74
N GLN A 280 13.45 -2.04 -16.11
CA GLN A 280 12.35 -2.85 -15.58
C GLN A 280 11.57 -3.53 -16.70
N ARG A 281 11.26 -2.81 -17.79
CA ARG A 281 10.62 -3.38 -18.99
C ARG A 281 11.46 -4.49 -19.61
N ASN A 282 12.76 -4.26 -19.77
CA ASN A 282 13.71 -5.24 -20.30
C ASN A 282 13.77 -6.49 -19.42
N LYS A 283 13.77 -6.34 -18.09
CA LYS A 283 13.70 -7.48 -17.15
C LYS A 283 12.40 -8.29 -17.30
N ILE A 284 11.27 -7.63 -17.50
CA ILE A 284 9.98 -8.31 -17.74
C ILE A 284 10.02 -9.08 -19.07
N ILE A 285 10.55 -8.47 -20.13
CA ILE A 285 10.70 -9.10 -21.44
C ILE A 285 11.62 -10.31 -21.35
N TYR A 286 12.79 -10.16 -20.73
CA TYR A 286 13.72 -11.26 -20.47
C TYR A 286 13.04 -12.42 -19.74
N ASN A 287 12.29 -12.14 -18.67
CA ASN A 287 11.58 -13.18 -17.92
C ASN A 287 10.50 -13.89 -18.75
N LYS A 288 9.80 -13.17 -19.63
CA LYS A 288 8.82 -13.77 -20.55
C LYS A 288 9.49 -14.66 -21.59
N LEU A 289 10.61 -14.23 -22.16
CA LEU A 289 11.40 -15.01 -23.12
C LEU A 289 12.01 -16.24 -22.45
N LYS A 290 12.56 -16.11 -21.24
CA LYS A 290 13.12 -17.22 -20.46
C LYS A 290 12.12 -18.35 -20.21
N LYS A 291 10.83 -18.05 -20.03
CA LYS A 291 9.78 -19.06 -19.82
C LYS A 291 9.52 -19.96 -21.03
N VAL A 292 9.78 -19.47 -22.24
CA VAL A 292 9.56 -20.21 -23.50
C VAL A 292 10.87 -20.68 -24.13
N ALA A 293 12.01 -20.36 -23.50
CA ALA A 293 13.32 -20.76 -23.98
C ALA A 293 13.63 -22.20 -23.57
N VAL A 294 14.24 -22.94 -24.49
CA VAL A 294 14.85 -24.25 -24.26
C VAL A 294 16.37 -24.05 -24.36
N GLY A 295 17.03 -23.89 -23.20
CA GLY A 295 18.42 -23.44 -23.14
C GLY A 295 18.56 -22.01 -23.67
N LYS A 296 19.46 -21.80 -24.64
CA LYS A 296 19.67 -20.50 -25.30
C LYS A 296 18.70 -20.24 -26.47
N TYR A 297 17.86 -21.20 -26.81
CA TYR A 297 17.04 -21.15 -28.03
C TYR A 297 15.56 -20.92 -27.71
N ILE A 298 14.89 -20.13 -28.55
CA ILE A 298 13.44 -19.96 -28.54
C ILE A 298 12.90 -20.49 -29.86
N TYR A 299 12.18 -21.60 -29.79
CA TYR A 299 11.63 -22.27 -30.97
C TYR A 299 10.19 -21.85 -31.20
N ASN A 300 9.84 -21.59 -32.46
CA ASN A 300 8.47 -21.39 -32.92
C ASN A 300 7.61 -20.46 -32.04
N LEU A 301 8.19 -19.32 -31.62
CA LEU A 301 7.50 -18.32 -30.79
C LEU A 301 6.10 -17.93 -31.31
N HIS A 302 5.88 -18.01 -32.62
CA HIS A 302 4.58 -17.80 -33.28
C HIS A 302 3.46 -18.75 -32.79
N GLU A 303 3.78 -19.94 -32.29
CA GLU A 303 2.83 -20.86 -31.65
C GLU A 303 2.25 -20.24 -30.35
N ASN A 304 3.01 -19.37 -29.68
CA ASN A 304 2.52 -18.52 -28.59
C ASN A 304 2.13 -17.14 -29.14
N SER A 305 0.94 -17.07 -29.76
CA SER A 305 0.43 -15.87 -30.45
C SER A 305 0.48 -14.59 -29.59
N THR A 306 0.14 -14.69 -28.31
CA THR A 306 0.15 -13.57 -27.36
C THR A 306 1.57 -13.04 -27.11
N LEU A 307 2.53 -13.93 -26.82
CA LEU A 307 3.91 -13.51 -26.58
C LEU A 307 4.58 -13.04 -27.87
N TYR A 308 4.33 -13.72 -28.99
CA TYR A 308 4.84 -13.32 -30.31
C TYR A 308 4.35 -11.91 -30.69
N GLY A 309 3.05 -11.63 -30.55
CA GLY A 309 2.50 -10.30 -30.81
C GLY A 309 3.05 -9.23 -29.87
N TYR A 310 3.31 -9.58 -28.61
CA TYR A 310 3.98 -8.69 -27.66
C TYR A 310 5.41 -8.36 -28.09
N ILE A 311 6.23 -9.38 -28.39
CA ILE A 311 7.62 -9.20 -28.82
C ILE A 311 7.70 -8.47 -30.17
N LYS A 312 6.83 -8.80 -31.13
CA LYS A 312 6.77 -8.13 -32.44
C LYS A 312 6.53 -6.63 -32.31
N ARG A 313 5.64 -6.20 -31.40
CA ARG A 313 5.41 -4.77 -31.13
C ARG A 313 6.63 -4.10 -30.52
N HIS A 314 7.27 -4.75 -29.55
CA HIS A 314 8.47 -4.21 -28.91
C HIS A 314 9.67 -4.13 -29.85
N ALA A 315 9.87 -5.13 -30.71
CA ALA A 315 10.90 -5.12 -31.74
C ALA A 315 10.68 -3.95 -32.73
N LYS A 316 9.45 -3.79 -33.23
CA LYS A 316 9.09 -2.67 -34.11
C LYS A 316 9.36 -1.30 -33.46
N ASN A 317 9.00 -1.13 -32.19
CA ASN A 317 9.23 0.13 -31.47
C ASN A 317 10.72 0.45 -31.25
N ASN A 318 11.61 -0.54 -31.34
CA ASN A 318 13.06 -0.37 -31.25
C ASN A 318 13.74 -0.39 -32.63
N ASN A 319 12.98 -0.35 -33.73
CA ASN A 319 13.48 -0.50 -35.10
C ASN A 319 14.35 -1.76 -35.30
N MET A 320 14.01 -2.84 -34.61
CA MET A 320 14.69 -4.13 -34.70
C MET A 320 13.77 -5.19 -35.33
N THR A 321 14.37 -6.15 -36.03
CA THR A 321 13.69 -7.40 -36.37
C THR A 321 13.40 -8.21 -35.10
N ILE A 322 12.46 -9.16 -35.17
CA ILE A 322 12.17 -10.05 -34.03
C ILE A 322 13.43 -10.81 -33.61
N ASP A 323 14.25 -11.22 -34.57
CA ASP A 323 15.47 -12.00 -34.36
C ASP A 323 16.54 -11.16 -33.63
N GLU A 324 16.80 -9.94 -34.11
CA GLU A 324 17.72 -8.98 -33.46
C GLU A 324 17.24 -8.62 -32.05
N PHE A 325 15.94 -8.36 -31.91
CA PHE A 325 15.36 -8.02 -30.62
C PHE A 325 15.51 -9.15 -29.62
N ILE A 326 15.19 -10.40 -29.99
CA ILE A 326 15.38 -11.57 -29.11
C ILE A 326 16.88 -11.78 -28.80
N SER A 327 17.76 -11.56 -29.79
CA SER A 327 19.22 -11.68 -29.63
C SER A 327 19.78 -10.66 -28.66
N SER A 328 19.23 -9.44 -28.59
CA SER A 328 19.64 -8.42 -27.62
C SER A 328 19.42 -8.84 -26.15
N PHE A 329 18.57 -9.83 -25.90
CA PHE A 329 18.35 -10.44 -24.58
C PHE A 329 19.15 -11.73 -24.36
N GLY A 330 20.04 -12.10 -25.28
CA GLY A 330 20.91 -13.28 -25.19
C GLY A 330 20.26 -14.60 -25.63
N PHE A 331 19.12 -14.54 -26.32
CA PHE A 331 18.43 -15.72 -26.85
C PHE A 331 18.56 -15.82 -28.37
N VAL A 332 18.50 -17.04 -28.90
CA VAL A 332 18.52 -17.29 -30.35
C VAL A 332 17.14 -17.74 -30.81
N TYR A 333 16.48 -16.94 -31.64
CA TYR A 333 15.18 -17.29 -32.20
C TYR A 333 15.33 -18.24 -33.39
N LYS A 334 14.59 -19.35 -33.38
CA LYS A 334 14.56 -20.37 -34.43
C LYS A 334 13.12 -20.57 -34.90
N SER A 335 12.89 -20.43 -36.20
CA SER A 335 11.54 -20.52 -36.77
C SER A 335 11.51 -21.49 -37.94
N ALA A 336 10.50 -22.37 -37.96
CA ALA A 336 10.35 -23.39 -38.98
C ALA A 336 10.27 -22.87 -40.42
N LYS A 337 9.82 -21.63 -40.64
CA LYS A 337 9.77 -21.01 -41.97
C LYS A 337 11.12 -20.45 -42.44
N LYS A 338 12.02 -20.06 -41.53
CA LYS A 338 13.27 -19.36 -41.85
C LYS A 338 14.50 -20.29 -41.79
N ASP A 339 14.46 -21.31 -40.91
CA ASP A 339 15.47 -22.39 -40.84
C ASP A 339 15.17 -23.56 -41.80
N ALA A 340 14.23 -23.37 -42.73
CA ALA A 340 14.12 -24.22 -43.92
C ALA A 340 15.26 -23.90 -44.88
N LYS A 341 16.52 -24.11 -44.45
CA LYS A 341 17.59 -24.42 -45.41
C LYS A 341 17.12 -25.65 -46.21
N GLU A 342 17.57 -25.77 -47.45
CA GLU A 342 17.44 -27.02 -48.22
C GLU A 342 18.15 -28.14 -47.45
N ILE A 343 17.42 -28.76 -46.54
CA ILE A 343 17.84 -29.96 -45.85
C ILE A 343 17.59 -31.07 -46.85
N SER A 344 18.68 -31.69 -47.34
CA SER A 344 18.57 -32.82 -48.24
C SER A 344 17.77 -33.93 -47.56
N LYS A 345 16.84 -34.53 -48.30
CA LYS A 345 16.13 -35.74 -47.85
C LYS A 345 17.11 -36.86 -47.49
N ASP A 346 18.25 -36.92 -48.18
CA ASP A 346 19.26 -37.97 -47.99
C ASP A 346 20.03 -37.79 -46.68
N ASP A 347 20.23 -36.54 -46.21
CA ASP A 347 20.86 -36.28 -44.91
C ASP A 347 19.96 -36.72 -43.76
N ILE A 348 18.65 -36.46 -43.86
CA ILE A 348 17.67 -36.93 -42.88
C ILE A 348 17.64 -38.47 -42.85
N TRP A 349 17.66 -39.09 -44.03
CA TRP A 349 17.69 -40.55 -44.17
C TRP A 349 18.94 -41.17 -43.53
N ASN A 350 20.12 -40.62 -43.82
CA ASN A 350 21.40 -41.11 -43.29
C ASN A 350 21.49 -40.93 -41.77
N LEU A 351 21.04 -39.80 -41.23
CA LEU A 351 21.03 -39.58 -39.79
C LEU A 351 19.97 -40.45 -39.08
N ARG A 352 18.82 -40.73 -39.72
CA ARG A 352 17.87 -41.71 -39.18
C ARG A 352 18.47 -43.11 -39.14
N LYS A 353 19.17 -43.56 -40.20
CA LYS A 353 19.90 -44.85 -40.21
C LYS A 353 20.88 -45.00 -39.04
N GLN A 354 21.44 -43.90 -38.54
CA GLN A 354 22.32 -43.88 -37.35
C GLN A 354 21.54 -43.95 -36.02
N GLY A 355 20.21 -44.11 -36.03
CA GLY A 355 19.36 -44.22 -34.84
C GLY A 355 18.97 -42.88 -34.19
N LEU A 356 19.33 -41.74 -34.78
CA LEU A 356 19.11 -40.42 -34.16
C LEU A 356 17.62 -40.01 -34.17
N THR A 357 17.13 -39.51 -33.04
CA THR A 357 15.76 -38.97 -32.92
C THR A 357 15.58 -37.66 -33.70
N TYR A 358 14.34 -37.25 -33.99
CA TYR A 358 14.08 -35.99 -34.72
C TYR A 358 14.67 -34.76 -34.01
N VAL A 359 14.75 -34.78 -32.68
CA VAL A 359 15.38 -33.71 -31.89
C VAL A 359 16.90 -33.67 -32.11
N GLN A 360 17.56 -34.84 -32.11
CA GLN A 360 19.00 -34.92 -32.34
C GLN A 360 19.38 -34.62 -33.80
N ILE A 361 18.54 -35.01 -34.76
CA ILE A 361 18.70 -34.65 -36.18
C ILE A 361 18.59 -33.14 -36.35
N ALA A 362 17.58 -32.52 -35.72
CA ALA A 362 17.43 -31.06 -35.75
C ALA A 362 18.66 -30.34 -35.18
N GLN A 363 19.24 -30.85 -34.09
CA GLN A 363 20.48 -30.31 -33.52
C GLN A 363 21.67 -30.44 -34.49
N LYS A 364 21.88 -31.62 -35.09
CA LYS A 364 22.98 -31.86 -36.03
C LYS A 364 22.87 -31.02 -37.31
N LEU A 365 21.65 -30.85 -37.83
CA LEU A 365 21.39 -30.12 -39.07
C LEU A 365 21.11 -28.63 -38.85
N GLY A 366 21.24 -28.13 -37.61
CA GLY A 366 20.96 -26.72 -37.27
C GLY A 366 19.52 -26.28 -37.54
N SER A 367 18.57 -27.21 -37.52
CA SER A 367 17.15 -27.00 -37.80
C SER A 367 16.29 -27.14 -36.53
N ASN A 368 14.97 -27.16 -36.66
CA ASN A 368 14.05 -27.42 -35.56
C ASN A 368 13.37 -28.80 -35.70
N PRO A 369 13.02 -29.48 -34.58
CA PRO A 369 12.45 -30.83 -34.63
C PRO A 369 11.13 -30.92 -35.42
N THR A 370 10.33 -29.86 -35.41
CA THR A 370 9.07 -29.77 -36.16
C THR A 370 9.30 -29.76 -37.67
N THR A 371 10.34 -29.06 -38.14
CA THR A 371 10.76 -29.05 -39.55
C THR A 371 11.23 -30.43 -39.97
N ILE A 372 12.05 -31.11 -39.17
CA ILE A 372 12.45 -32.51 -39.46
C ILE A 372 11.22 -33.42 -39.53
N THR A 373 10.28 -33.29 -38.58
CA THR A 373 9.03 -34.06 -38.58
C THR A 373 8.20 -33.81 -39.85
N ASN A 374 8.07 -32.56 -40.28
CA ASN A 374 7.31 -32.18 -41.46
C ASN A 374 8.00 -32.63 -42.75
N LEU A 375 9.34 -32.57 -42.84
CA LEU A 375 10.10 -33.08 -43.96
C LEU A 375 10.00 -34.61 -44.05
N CYS A 376 10.04 -35.31 -42.91
CA CYS A 376 9.84 -36.75 -42.85
C CYS A 376 8.43 -37.14 -43.33
N LYS A 377 7.39 -36.43 -42.88
CA LYS A 377 6.02 -36.62 -43.38
C LYS A 377 5.90 -36.33 -44.87
N LYS A 378 6.54 -35.27 -45.38
CA LYS A 378 6.45 -34.85 -46.78
C LYS A 378 7.15 -35.82 -47.74
N TYR A 379 8.37 -36.26 -47.40
CA TYR A 379 9.19 -37.06 -48.31
C TYR A 379 9.13 -38.58 -48.06
N PHE A 380 8.82 -39.00 -46.83
CA PHE A 380 8.78 -40.42 -46.44
C PHE A 380 7.40 -40.85 -45.91
N GLY A 381 6.39 -39.96 -45.91
CA GLY A 381 5.04 -40.25 -45.40
C GLY A 381 4.98 -40.46 -43.87
N GLY A 382 6.08 -40.27 -43.14
CA GLY A 382 6.23 -40.69 -41.75
C GLY A 382 7.69 -40.93 -41.39
N ASP A 383 7.97 -41.85 -40.47
CA ASP A 383 9.35 -42.20 -40.09
C ASP A 383 10.01 -43.06 -41.19
N PRO A 384 11.13 -42.61 -41.81
CA PRO A 384 11.77 -43.30 -42.92
C PRO A 384 12.26 -44.73 -42.62
N LEU A 385 12.54 -45.07 -41.35
CA LEU A 385 13.01 -46.40 -40.96
C LEU A 385 11.89 -47.38 -40.57
N ILE A 386 10.64 -46.95 -40.61
CA ILE A 386 9.50 -47.85 -40.41
C ILE A 386 9.09 -48.36 -41.80
N PRO A 387 9.27 -49.66 -42.11
CA PRO A 387 9.02 -50.18 -43.45
C PRO A 387 7.54 -50.03 -43.84
N ARG A 388 7.31 -49.37 -44.97
CA ARG A 388 6.06 -49.46 -45.74
C ARG A 388 6.37 -49.73 -47.21
N PRO A 389 6.24 -50.97 -47.70
CA PRO A 389 6.16 -51.24 -49.13
C PRO A 389 4.67 -51.30 -49.53
N ILE A 390 4.16 -50.24 -50.16
CA ILE A 390 2.78 -50.18 -50.68
C ILE A 390 2.58 -51.15 -51.88
N GLU A 391 3.68 -51.52 -52.54
CA GLU A 391 3.64 -52.35 -53.75
C GLU A 391 3.41 -53.83 -53.44
N ASP A 392 4.07 -54.39 -52.40
CA ASP A 392 4.01 -55.83 -52.09
C ASP A 392 2.98 -56.22 -51.02
N TYR A 393 2.42 -55.24 -50.30
CA TYR A 393 1.48 -55.47 -49.19
C TYR A 393 0.14 -54.79 -49.46
N ILE A 394 -0.93 -55.40 -48.96
CA ILE A 394 -2.31 -54.91 -49.08
C ILE A 394 -2.97 -54.90 -47.70
N THR A 395 -3.83 -53.92 -47.44
CA THR A 395 -4.58 -53.87 -46.19
C THR A 395 -5.75 -54.85 -46.20
N VAL A 396 -6.18 -55.30 -45.01
CA VAL A 396 -7.38 -56.16 -44.91
C VAL A 396 -8.63 -55.46 -45.47
N GLN A 397 -8.76 -54.14 -45.32
CA GLN A 397 -9.90 -53.40 -45.85
C GLN A 397 -9.92 -53.37 -47.39
N GLU A 398 -8.77 -53.17 -48.02
CA GLU A 398 -8.66 -53.23 -49.49
C GLU A 398 -8.99 -54.62 -50.04
N LEU A 399 -8.57 -55.69 -49.35
CA LEU A 399 -8.93 -57.07 -49.72
C LEU A 399 -10.43 -57.33 -49.63
N MET A 400 -11.08 -56.88 -48.56
CA MET A 400 -12.53 -57.02 -48.39
C MET A 400 -13.29 -56.33 -49.53
N ASN A 401 -12.87 -55.12 -49.89
CA ASN A 401 -13.50 -54.35 -50.96
C ASN A 401 -13.25 -55.00 -52.34
N LYS A 402 -12.01 -55.39 -52.64
CA LYS A 402 -11.61 -55.96 -53.94
C LYS A 402 -12.26 -57.32 -54.21
N TYR A 403 -12.30 -58.19 -53.20
CA TYR A 403 -12.75 -59.58 -53.36
C TYR A 403 -14.16 -59.84 -52.79
N ARG A 404 -14.85 -58.80 -52.28
CA ARG A 404 -16.18 -58.88 -51.66
C ARG A 404 -16.29 -59.96 -50.56
N VAL A 405 -15.24 -60.10 -49.76
CA VAL A 405 -15.17 -61.01 -48.61
C VAL A 405 -15.24 -60.25 -47.29
N ASP A 406 -15.70 -60.88 -46.22
CA ASP A 406 -15.71 -60.27 -44.89
C ASP A 406 -14.34 -60.41 -44.18
N HIS A 407 -14.12 -59.56 -43.17
CA HIS A 407 -12.90 -59.58 -42.37
C HIS A 407 -12.63 -60.96 -41.75
N LYS A 408 -13.68 -61.65 -41.29
CA LYS A 408 -13.58 -62.95 -40.62
C LYS A 408 -13.04 -64.03 -41.56
N THR A 409 -13.47 -64.02 -42.82
CA THR A 409 -12.98 -64.92 -43.87
C THR A 409 -11.51 -64.66 -44.17
N VAL A 410 -11.11 -63.40 -44.34
CA VAL A 410 -9.70 -63.04 -44.57
C VAL A 410 -8.82 -63.55 -43.42
N MET A 411 -9.22 -63.31 -42.17
CA MET A 411 -8.45 -63.78 -41.01
C MET A 411 -8.46 -65.30 -40.86
N LYS A 412 -9.54 -66.00 -41.25
CA LYS A 412 -9.57 -67.47 -41.26
C LYS A 412 -8.55 -68.02 -42.26
N LEU A 413 -8.44 -67.44 -43.45
CA LEU A 413 -7.47 -67.86 -44.46
C LEU A 413 -6.03 -67.60 -44.01
N VAL A 414 -5.76 -66.43 -43.40
CA VAL A 414 -4.46 -66.11 -42.81
C VAL A 414 -4.06 -67.16 -41.76
N ARG A 415 -5.00 -67.55 -40.88
CA ARG A 415 -4.74 -68.53 -39.82
C ARG A 415 -4.52 -69.95 -40.34
N ILE A 416 -5.33 -70.40 -41.31
CA ILE A 416 -5.23 -71.77 -41.86
C ILE A 416 -3.93 -71.96 -42.63
N ASN A 417 -3.48 -70.93 -43.36
CA ASN A 417 -2.31 -71.03 -44.24
C ASN A 417 -1.02 -70.48 -43.59
N GLY A 418 -1.08 -70.00 -42.34
CA GLY A 418 0.09 -69.50 -41.61
C GLY A 418 0.74 -68.25 -42.24
N PHE A 419 -0.04 -67.36 -42.85
CA PHE A 419 0.52 -66.18 -43.55
C PHE A 419 1.09 -65.14 -42.57
N GLU A 420 2.17 -64.49 -43.00
CA GLU A 420 2.82 -63.41 -42.25
C GLU A 420 1.84 -62.25 -42.04
N ASN A 421 1.72 -61.79 -40.78
CA ASN A 421 0.89 -60.63 -40.44
C ASN A 421 1.64 -59.69 -39.49
N HIS A 422 1.56 -58.39 -39.77
CA HIS A 422 2.14 -57.35 -38.92
C HIS A 422 1.02 -56.66 -38.13
N THR A 423 0.99 -56.88 -36.82
CA THR A 423 -0.08 -56.41 -35.91
C THR A 423 0.18 -55.05 -35.27
N THR A 424 1.42 -54.54 -35.33
CA THR A 424 1.87 -53.31 -34.64
C THR A 424 1.53 -52.01 -35.38
N ILE A 425 0.97 -52.08 -36.58
CA ILE A 425 0.53 -50.92 -37.36
C ILE A 425 -0.97 -50.78 -37.15
N ARG A 426 -1.48 -49.55 -36.99
CA ARG A 426 -2.92 -49.23 -36.81
C ARG A 426 -3.87 -49.86 -37.86
N PHE A 427 -3.33 -50.46 -38.93
CA PHE A 427 -4.01 -51.28 -39.94
C PHE A 427 -3.23 -52.60 -40.12
N ARG A 428 -3.93 -53.74 -40.26
CA ARG A 428 -3.29 -55.04 -40.57
C ARG A 428 -2.90 -55.07 -42.05
N TYR A 429 -1.61 -55.29 -42.32
CA TYR A 429 -1.07 -55.48 -43.67
C TYR A 429 -0.75 -56.96 -43.91
N LEU A 430 -1.04 -57.44 -45.13
CA LEU A 430 -0.78 -58.80 -45.59
C LEU A 430 -0.01 -58.77 -46.92
N LYS A 431 0.90 -59.72 -47.13
CA LYS A 431 1.70 -59.81 -48.36
C LYS A 431 0.82 -60.27 -49.53
N LYS A 432 0.74 -59.48 -50.61
CA LYS A 432 -0.15 -59.75 -51.77
C LYS A 432 0.10 -61.12 -52.38
N SER A 433 1.37 -61.50 -52.54
CA SER A 433 1.78 -62.78 -53.13
C SER A 433 1.30 -64.02 -52.35
N GLN A 434 0.92 -63.86 -51.08
CA GLN A 434 0.41 -64.96 -50.24
C GLN A 434 -1.12 -64.95 -50.17
N ILE A 435 -1.72 -63.79 -49.90
CA ILE A 435 -3.15 -63.71 -49.58
C ILE A 435 -4.07 -63.67 -50.81
N GLU A 436 -3.66 -63.06 -51.91
CA GLU A 436 -4.51 -62.95 -53.11
C GLU A 436 -4.78 -64.31 -53.77
N PRO A 437 -3.78 -65.20 -53.99
CA PRO A 437 -4.05 -66.52 -54.56
C PRO A 437 -4.96 -67.39 -53.69
N ALA A 438 -4.83 -67.29 -52.36
CA ALA A 438 -5.66 -68.04 -51.41
C ALA A 438 -7.12 -67.56 -51.41
N LEU A 439 -7.34 -66.25 -51.57
CA LEU A 439 -8.68 -65.67 -51.70
C LEU A 439 -9.33 -66.06 -53.02
N GLU A 440 -8.60 -66.00 -54.13
CA GLU A 440 -9.13 -66.43 -55.44
C GLU A 440 -9.56 -67.90 -55.44
N ARG A 441 -8.77 -68.77 -54.79
CA ARG A 441 -9.13 -70.17 -54.60
C ARG A 441 -10.41 -70.34 -53.77
N TYR A 442 -10.50 -69.64 -52.64
CA TYR A 442 -11.68 -69.68 -51.78
C TYR A 442 -12.95 -69.24 -52.50
N ILE A 443 -12.90 -68.18 -53.30
CA ILE A 443 -14.03 -67.66 -54.07
C ILE A 443 -14.51 -68.67 -55.12
N ARG A 444 -13.58 -69.40 -55.73
CA ARG A 444 -13.87 -70.42 -56.76
C ARG A 444 -14.49 -71.69 -56.18
N GLU A 445 -14.04 -72.11 -55.01
CA GLU A 445 -14.41 -73.42 -54.45
C GLU A 445 -15.59 -73.33 -53.45
N SER A 446 -15.82 -72.17 -52.83
CA SER A 446 -16.86 -71.99 -51.81
C SER A 446 -18.25 -71.75 -52.40
N LYS A 447 -19.08 -72.81 -52.41
CA LYS A 447 -20.51 -72.74 -52.80
C LYS A 447 -21.31 -71.71 -51.97
N GLN A 448 -20.98 -71.55 -50.68
CA GLN A 448 -21.64 -70.57 -49.80
C GLN A 448 -21.31 -69.13 -50.20
N HIS A 449 -20.04 -68.84 -50.52
CA HIS A 449 -19.63 -67.51 -50.95
C HIS A 449 -20.23 -67.15 -52.31
N GLN A 450 -20.24 -68.08 -53.27
CA GLN A 450 -20.87 -67.87 -54.58
C GLN A 450 -22.37 -67.60 -54.49
N SER A 451 -23.07 -68.31 -53.60
CA SER A 451 -24.50 -68.06 -53.33
C SER A 451 -24.74 -66.68 -52.71
N MET A 452 -23.89 -66.28 -51.77
CA MET A 452 -23.96 -64.95 -51.12
C MET A 452 -23.73 -63.82 -52.13
N VAL A 453 -22.69 -63.89 -52.96
CA VAL A 453 -22.41 -62.87 -53.98
C VAL A 453 -23.55 -62.77 -54.99
N ARG A 454 -24.14 -63.89 -55.44
CA ARG A 454 -25.31 -63.88 -56.34
C ARG A 454 -26.54 -63.24 -55.70
N ARG A 455 -26.76 -63.41 -54.39
CA ARG A 455 -27.90 -62.81 -53.67
C ARG A 455 -27.84 -61.29 -53.56
N TYR A 456 -26.63 -60.71 -53.57
CA TYR A 456 -26.40 -59.27 -53.40
C TYR A 456 -25.83 -58.59 -54.67
N ALA A 457 -25.95 -59.24 -55.83
CA ALA A 457 -25.50 -58.70 -57.12
C ALA A 457 -26.64 -58.07 -57.96
N ASN A 458 -27.88 -58.03 -57.44
CA ASN A 458 -29.01 -57.30 -58.01
C ASN A 458 -29.20 -55.95 -57.34
#